data_AF-A0A7U9T7N0-F1
#
_entry.id   AF-A0A7U9T7N0-F1
#
_cell.length_a   1.000
_cell.length_b   1.000
_cell.length_c   1.000
_cell.angle_alpha   90.00
_cell.angle_beta   90.00
_cell.angle_gamma   90.00
#
_symmetry.space_group_name_H-M   'P 1'
#
loop_
_entity.id
_entity.type
_entity.pdbx_description
1 polymer ?
#
loop_
_entity_poly.entity_id
_entity_poly.type
_entity_poly.pdbx_seq_one_letter_code
_entity_poly.pdbx_strand_id
1 'polypeptide(L)'
;MSKMDYLRIFSSYDVIISKPVHSEKTYYECYKEAHNINDLLTVGETIQKLYPEYYPYFEQVLESHLIYSGNLFAASKVLFNQYADWLFTILKASSQQIDTSTYDNYHRRVYGFLSEQLVYVWVKGRDLTYYECEVGFTQEKAETVNLKKALAQLIALGDISQAKLLFKDTVKDRPDVLLPGSDLSQELKTIYQILNVCEKERVRGHDSLLKYSRDLGKLITHYTRITEILYHMSSKQATPRDIQYLKYTLVSKPALQAIIDATPDYRSVDLNRYL
;
A
#
# COMPACT_ATOMS: atom_id res chain seq x y z
N MET A 1 21.81 6.66 -2.01
CA MET A 1 23.15 6.69 -1.39
C MET A 1 24.20 6.53 -2.46
N SER A 2 25.33 7.25 -2.34
CA SER A 2 26.50 7.10 -3.19
C SER A 2 27.44 6.01 -2.65
N LYS A 3 28.43 5.58 -3.46
CA LYS A 3 29.49 4.66 -3.00
C LYS A 3 30.21 5.18 -1.75
N MET A 4 30.46 6.49 -1.66
CA MET A 4 31.16 7.08 -0.53
C MET A 4 30.34 7.01 0.76
N ASP A 5 29.01 7.13 0.66
CA ASP A 5 28.11 6.99 1.81
C ASP A 5 28.20 5.58 2.40
N TYR A 6 28.16 4.55 1.55
CA TYR A 6 28.33 3.15 2.00
C TYR A 6 29.68 2.93 2.69
N LEU A 7 30.78 3.41 2.11
CA LEU A 7 32.11 3.27 2.71
C LEU A 7 32.21 3.94 4.08
N ARG A 8 31.61 5.13 4.24
CA ARG A 8 31.58 5.84 5.52
C ARG A 8 30.74 5.08 6.56
N ILE A 9 29.54 4.61 6.19
CA ILE A 9 28.66 3.87 7.12
C ILE A 9 29.34 2.57 7.56
N PHE A 10 29.88 1.79 6.63
CA PHE A 10 30.57 0.53 6.95
C PHE A 10 31.92 0.71 7.67
N SER A 11 32.41 1.94 7.86
CA SER A 11 33.56 2.18 8.75
C SER A 11 33.19 2.19 10.23
N SER A 12 31.90 2.22 10.57
CA SER A 12 31.40 2.30 11.95
C SER A 12 30.31 1.29 12.28
N TYR A 13 29.72 0.65 11.27
CA TYR A 13 28.62 -0.30 11.42
C TYR A 13 28.88 -1.56 10.61
N ASP A 14 28.46 -2.72 11.14
CA ASP A 14 28.58 -4.00 10.44
C ASP A 14 27.59 -4.12 9.28
N VAL A 15 26.38 -3.59 9.48
CA VAL A 15 25.25 -3.77 8.57
C VAL A 15 24.42 -2.50 8.39
N ILE A 16 23.72 -2.41 7.27
CA ILE A 16 22.69 -1.40 7.01
C ILE A 16 21.36 -2.13 6.89
N ILE A 17 20.36 -1.69 7.66
CA ILE A 17 18.99 -2.20 7.61
C ILE A 17 18.02 -1.08 7.27
N SER A 18 16.80 -1.43 6.84
CA SER A 18 15.73 -0.45 6.72
C SER A 18 15.40 0.16 8.08
N LYS A 19 15.11 1.45 8.12
CA LYS A 19 14.51 2.08 9.30
C LYS A 19 13.11 1.47 9.54
N PRO A 20 12.76 1.11 10.79
CA PRO A 20 11.45 0.56 11.09
C PRO A 20 10.37 1.63 11.05
N VAL A 21 9.13 1.18 10.83
CA VAL A 21 7.93 2.01 11.02
C VAL A 21 7.32 1.70 12.37
N HIS A 22 6.87 2.73 13.09
CA HIS A 22 6.14 2.55 14.34
C HIS A 22 4.68 2.20 14.07
N SER A 23 4.16 1.19 14.75
CA SER A 23 2.78 0.73 14.69
C SER A 23 2.08 0.89 16.05
N GLU A 24 0.77 1.20 16.03
CA GLU A 24 -0.06 1.20 17.23
C GLU A 24 -0.23 -0.21 17.84
N LYS A 25 -0.09 -1.25 17.00
CA LYS A 25 -0.18 -2.67 17.38
C LYS A 25 1.20 -3.32 17.38
N THR A 26 1.33 -4.40 18.13
CA THR A 26 2.54 -5.24 18.12
C THR A 26 2.73 -5.91 16.75
N TYR A 27 3.96 -6.30 16.41
CA TYR A 27 4.21 -7.03 15.16
C TYR A 27 3.41 -8.33 15.09
N TYR A 28 3.24 -9.04 16.22
CA TYR A 28 2.37 -10.22 16.30
C TYR A 28 0.94 -9.92 15.82
N GLU A 29 0.33 -8.85 16.33
CA GLU A 29 -1.02 -8.44 15.96
C GLU A 29 -1.11 -8.01 14.49
N CYS A 30 -0.15 -7.21 14.02
CA CYS A 30 -0.08 -6.80 12.62
C CYS A 30 0.04 -8.00 11.67
N TYR A 31 0.91 -8.96 11.99
CA TYR A 31 1.09 -10.15 11.18
C TYR A 31 -0.16 -11.03 11.21
N LYS A 32 -0.81 -11.19 12.37
CA LYS A 32 -2.05 -11.97 12.50
C LYS A 32 -3.22 -11.38 11.71
N GLU A 33 -3.28 -10.05 11.59
CA GLU A 33 -4.31 -9.38 10.80
C GLU A 33 -4.05 -9.51 9.29
N ALA A 34 -2.78 -9.50 8.89
CA ALA A 34 -2.38 -9.54 7.49
C ALA A 34 -2.19 -10.95 6.92
N HIS A 35 -1.82 -11.93 7.74
CA HIS A 35 -1.30 -13.23 7.35
C HIS A 35 -1.71 -14.34 8.34
N ASN A 36 -1.42 -15.61 7.97
CA ASN A 36 -1.63 -16.73 8.87
C ASN A 36 -0.57 -16.74 10.00
N ILE A 37 -1.01 -16.40 11.21
CA ILE A 37 -0.14 -16.31 12.39
C ILE A 37 0.56 -17.64 12.74
N ASN A 38 -0.04 -18.78 12.40
CA ASN A 38 0.54 -20.09 12.73
C ASN A 38 1.86 -20.33 11.98
N ASP A 39 2.05 -19.73 10.79
CA ASP A 39 3.30 -19.85 10.05
C ASP A 39 4.44 -19.13 10.77
N LEU A 40 4.15 -17.96 11.35
CA LEU A 40 5.12 -17.19 12.13
C LEU A 40 5.47 -17.91 13.43
N LEU A 41 4.49 -18.51 14.11
CA LEU A 41 4.73 -19.33 15.29
C LEU A 41 5.57 -20.58 14.96
N THR A 42 5.32 -21.21 13.81
CA THR A 42 6.12 -22.35 13.31
C THR A 42 7.59 -21.94 13.09
N VAL A 43 7.83 -20.74 12.57
CA VAL A 43 9.18 -20.16 12.48
C VAL A 43 9.78 -19.97 13.87
N GLY A 44 9.03 -19.42 14.82
CA GLY A 44 9.48 -19.27 16.21
C GLY A 44 9.90 -20.58 16.87
N GLU A 45 9.09 -21.63 16.73
CA GLU A 45 9.43 -22.98 17.22
C GLU A 45 10.69 -23.54 16.54
N THR A 46 10.84 -23.27 15.24
CA THR A 46 12.01 -23.71 14.47
C THR A 46 13.28 -23.01 14.97
N ILE A 47 13.20 -21.70 15.24
CA ILE A 47 14.29 -20.92 15.85
C ILE A 47 14.61 -21.48 17.23
N GLN A 48 13.61 -21.74 18.08
CA GLN A 48 13.82 -22.29 19.42
C GLN A 48 14.56 -23.64 19.39
N LYS A 49 14.27 -24.48 18.40
CA LYS A 49 14.88 -25.81 18.24
C LYS A 49 16.30 -25.75 17.65
N LEU A 50 16.51 -24.94 16.61
CA LEU A 50 17.77 -24.94 15.84
C LEU A 50 18.77 -23.89 16.31
N TYR A 51 18.28 -22.76 16.83
CA TYR A 51 19.04 -21.58 17.22
C TYR A 51 18.45 -20.99 18.52
N PRO A 52 18.44 -21.74 19.63
CA PRO A 52 17.80 -21.32 20.88
C PRO A 52 18.30 -19.97 21.41
N GLU A 53 19.56 -19.61 21.10
CA GLU A 53 20.15 -18.33 21.44
C GLU A 53 19.53 -17.11 20.70
N TYR A 54 18.84 -17.33 19.58
CA TYR A 54 18.13 -16.28 18.83
C TYR A 54 16.67 -16.12 19.28
N TYR A 55 16.10 -17.12 19.96
CA TYR A 55 14.68 -17.17 20.32
C TYR A 55 14.23 -15.99 21.20
N PRO A 56 14.98 -15.53 22.23
CA PRO A 56 14.58 -14.36 23.01
C PRO A 56 14.43 -13.07 22.16
N TYR A 57 15.26 -12.91 21.12
CA TYR A 57 15.15 -11.76 20.21
C TYR A 57 13.96 -11.89 19.26
N PHE A 58 13.60 -13.12 18.88
CA PHE A 58 12.39 -13.37 18.13
C PHE A 58 11.14 -13.01 18.95
N GLU A 59 11.07 -13.41 20.22
CA GLU A 59 9.98 -13.02 21.12
C GLU A 59 9.89 -11.49 21.30
N GLN A 60 11.03 -10.83 21.53
CA GLN A 60 11.10 -9.38 21.63
C GLN A 60 10.55 -8.68 20.36
N VAL A 61 10.81 -9.25 19.18
CA VAL A 61 10.31 -8.71 17.91
C VAL A 61 8.81 -8.88 17.78
N LEU A 62 8.24 -10.02 18.19
CA LEU A 62 6.79 -10.24 18.17
C LEU A 62 6.04 -9.22 19.02
N GLU A 63 6.61 -8.85 20.17
CA GLU A 63 6.05 -7.86 21.10
C GLU A 63 6.37 -6.40 20.70
N SER A 64 7.24 -6.20 19.73
CA SER A 64 7.67 -4.86 19.32
C SER A 64 6.58 -4.12 18.56
N HIS A 65 6.52 -2.80 18.78
CA HIS A 65 5.75 -1.86 17.96
C HIS A 65 6.54 -1.35 16.73
N LEU A 66 7.76 -1.85 16.53
CA LEU A 66 8.61 -1.52 15.39
C LEU A 66 8.48 -2.59 14.31
N ILE A 67 8.13 -2.17 13.09
CA ILE A 67 7.97 -3.06 11.95
C ILE A 67 9.07 -2.74 10.95
N TYR A 68 10.04 -3.63 10.82
CA TYR A 68 10.99 -3.64 9.72
C TYR A 68 10.29 -4.20 8.48
N SER A 69 10.13 -3.38 7.45
CA SER A 69 9.41 -3.76 6.24
C SER A 69 10.37 -4.11 5.11
N GLY A 70 10.07 -5.21 4.44
CA GLY A 70 10.84 -5.74 3.34
C GLY A 70 12.13 -6.44 3.76
N ASN A 71 12.68 -7.21 2.83
CA ASN A 71 13.93 -7.96 3.02
C ASN A 71 15.14 -7.09 2.66
N LEU A 72 15.19 -5.87 3.22
CA LEU A 72 16.17 -4.84 2.88
C LEU A 72 17.34 -4.85 3.86
N PHE A 73 18.50 -5.25 3.34
CA PHE A 73 19.73 -5.40 4.12
C PHE A 73 20.95 -5.19 3.22
N ALA A 74 22.00 -4.56 3.74
CA ALA A 74 23.31 -4.51 3.11
C ALA A 74 24.42 -4.79 4.12
N ALA A 75 25.37 -5.64 3.74
CA ALA A 75 26.53 -5.99 4.55
C ALA A 75 27.68 -6.47 3.68
N SER A 76 28.80 -6.81 4.32
CA SER A 76 29.88 -7.55 3.66
C SER A 76 29.38 -8.88 3.11
N LYS A 77 30.04 -9.41 2.06
CA LYS A 77 29.69 -10.71 1.48
C LYS A 77 29.70 -11.85 2.51
N VAL A 78 30.62 -11.79 3.47
CA VAL A 78 30.73 -12.80 4.52
C VAL A 78 29.50 -12.79 5.42
N LEU A 79 29.11 -11.61 5.93
CA LEU A 79 27.92 -11.45 6.77
C LEU A 79 26.64 -11.80 6.02
N PHE A 80 26.53 -11.38 4.75
CA PHE A 80 25.39 -11.72 3.91
C PHE A 80 25.21 -13.24 3.76
N ASN A 81 26.30 -13.97 3.48
CA ASN A 81 26.24 -15.42 3.36
C ASN A 81 25.84 -16.09 4.69
N GLN A 82 26.39 -15.62 5.80
CA GLN A 82 26.01 -16.13 7.14
C GLN A 82 24.53 -15.89 7.46
N TYR A 83 24.00 -14.71 7.11
CA TYR A 83 22.58 -14.42 7.25
C TYR A 83 21.73 -15.32 6.35
N ALA A 84 22.10 -15.48 5.08
CA ALA A 84 21.37 -16.33 4.14
C ALA A 84 21.35 -17.79 4.60
N ASP A 85 22.49 -18.33 5.03
CA ASP A 85 22.59 -19.70 5.54
C ASP A 85 21.69 -19.90 6.77
N TRP A 86 21.71 -18.95 7.72
CA TRP A 86 20.84 -18.98 8.90
C TRP A 86 19.35 -18.91 8.52
N LEU A 87 18.96 -17.93 7.71
CA LEU A 87 17.59 -17.70 7.29
C LEU A 87 17.03 -18.92 6.54
N PHE A 88 17.73 -19.40 5.51
CA PHE A 88 17.24 -20.49 4.68
C PHE A 88 17.24 -21.83 5.42
N THR A 89 18.11 -22.02 6.42
CA THR A 89 18.03 -23.19 7.31
C THR A 89 16.72 -23.19 8.09
N ILE A 90 16.34 -22.05 8.68
CA ILE A 90 15.06 -21.90 9.39
C ILE A 90 13.88 -22.11 8.43
N LEU A 91 13.83 -21.35 7.33
CA LEU A 91 12.68 -21.40 6.42
C LEU A 91 12.49 -22.80 5.81
N LYS A 92 13.58 -23.52 5.50
CA LYS A 92 13.52 -24.91 4.99
C LYS A 92 13.00 -25.90 6.03
N ALA A 93 13.34 -25.71 7.30
CA ALA A 93 12.83 -26.55 8.38
C ALA A 93 11.35 -26.24 8.67
N SER A 94 10.98 -24.95 8.72
CA SER A 94 9.59 -24.52 8.90
C SER A 94 8.69 -24.94 7.74
N SER A 95 9.21 -25.01 6.50
CA SER A 95 8.43 -25.41 5.33
C SER A 95 7.90 -26.84 5.37
N GLN A 96 8.41 -27.69 6.27
CA GLN A 96 7.88 -29.05 6.46
C GLN A 96 6.55 -29.07 7.23
N GLN A 97 6.22 -27.97 7.91
CA GLN A 97 5.02 -27.85 8.75
C GLN A 97 4.04 -26.80 8.20
N ILE A 98 4.52 -25.84 7.40
CA ILE A 98 3.69 -24.83 6.76
C ILE A 98 3.05 -25.39 5.49
N ASP A 99 1.73 -25.60 5.51
CA ASP A 99 0.95 -25.96 4.32
C ASP A 99 0.40 -24.70 3.63
N THR A 100 0.82 -24.49 2.37
CA THR A 100 0.40 -23.38 1.53
C THR A 100 -0.61 -23.78 0.45
N SER A 101 -1.07 -25.03 0.44
CA SER A 101 -1.95 -25.58 -0.61
C SER A 101 -3.25 -24.79 -0.78
N THR A 102 -3.78 -24.27 0.32
CA THR A 102 -5.03 -23.49 0.40
C THR A 102 -4.82 -21.99 0.25
N TYR A 103 -3.57 -21.51 0.13
CA TYR A 103 -3.28 -20.09 0.09
C TYR A 103 -3.62 -19.51 -1.29
N ASP A 104 -4.19 -18.31 -1.26
CA ASP A 104 -4.35 -17.50 -2.46
C ASP A 104 -2.99 -17.07 -3.03
N ASN A 105 -3.01 -16.46 -4.22
CA ASN A 105 -1.80 -16.06 -4.92
C ASN A 105 -0.93 -15.07 -4.12
N TYR A 106 -1.54 -14.24 -3.28
CA TYR A 106 -0.83 -13.25 -2.48
C TYR A 106 -0.08 -13.92 -1.31
N HIS A 107 -0.79 -14.76 -0.57
CA HIS A 107 -0.31 -15.43 0.64
C HIS A 107 0.68 -16.55 0.34
N ARG A 108 0.72 -17.09 -0.89
CA ARG A 108 1.79 -18.01 -1.33
C ARG A 108 3.21 -17.42 -1.22
N ARG A 109 3.33 -16.10 -1.04
CA ARG A 109 4.58 -15.41 -0.74
C ARG A 109 4.97 -15.44 0.75
N VAL A 110 4.34 -16.30 1.55
CA VAL A 110 4.52 -16.42 3.01
C VAL A 110 5.98 -16.36 3.46
N TYR A 111 6.90 -17.07 2.80
CA TYR A 111 8.31 -17.07 3.18
C TYR A 111 8.99 -15.71 3.02
N GLY A 112 8.51 -14.89 2.07
CA GLY A 112 8.97 -13.50 1.92
C GLY A 112 8.47 -12.58 3.02
N PHE A 113 7.25 -12.81 3.54
CA PHE A 113 6.70 -12.07 4.68
C PHE A 113 7.36 -12.50 6.00
N LEU A 114 7.57 -13.81 6.18
CA LEU A 114 8.24 -14.37 7.34
C LEU A 114 9.67 -13.84 7.49
N SER A 115 10.38 -13.61 6.38
CA SER A 115 11.78 -13.18 6.42
C SER A 115 11.98 -11.70 6.80
N GLU A 116 10.96 -10.84 6.69
CA GLU A 116 11.14 -9.38 6.84
C GLU A 116 11.68 -9.01 8.22
N GLN A 117 11.09 -9.53 9.30
CA GLN A 117 11.59 -9.27 10.66
C GLN A 117 12.80 -10.10 11.06
N LEU A 118 13.04 -11.22 10.36
CA LEU A 118 14.14 -12.13 10.70
C LEU A 118 15.52 -11.50 10.45
N VAL A 119 15.61 -10.48 9.59
CA VAL A 119 16.82 -9.64 9.48
C VAL A 119 17.18 -9.05 10.84
N TYR A 120 16.23 -8.42 11.52
CA TYR A 120 16.48 -7.76 12.81
C TYR A 120 16.76 -8.77 13.92
N VAL A 121 16.05 -9.91 13.95
CA VAL A 121 16.34 -11.02 14.87
C VAL A 121 17.80 -11.49 14.71
N TRP A 122 18.26 -11.67 13.47
CA TRP A 122 19.63 -12.10 13.19
C TRP A 122 20.67 -11.07 13.63
N VAL A 123 20.43 -9.78 13.34
CA VAL A 123 21.30 -8.67 13.76
C VAL A 123 21.45 -8.63 15.28
N LYS A 124 20.35 -8.77 16.02
CA LYS A 124 20.36 -8.79 17.48
C LYS A 124 21.00 -10.05 18.05
N GLY A 125 20.70 -11.22 17.48
CA GLY A 125 21.27 -12.49 17.92
C GLY A 125 22.79 -12.62 17.71
N ARG A 126 23.34 -11.91 16.73
CA ARG A 126 24.80 -11.84 16.49
C ARG A 126 25.50 -10.65 17.16
N ASP A 127 24.76 -9.81 17.88
CA ASP A 127 25.28 -8.57 18.49
C ASP A 127 25.99 -7.65 17.48
N LEU A 128 25.39 -7.49 16.29
CA LEU A 128 25.96 -6.65 15.23
C LEU A 128 25.57 -5.18 15.41
N THR A 129 26.51 -4.30 15.12
CA THR A 129 26.24 -2.87 14.99
C THR A 129 25.52 -2.59 13.66
N TYR A 130 24.48 -1.76 13.68
CA TYR A 130 23.69 -1.49 12.49
C TYR A 130 23.38 0.00 12.31
N TYR A 131 23.26 0.40 11.05
CA TYR A 131 22.76 1.70 10.63
C TYR A 131 21.36 1.55 10.04
N GLU A 132 20.38 2.26 10.60
CA GLU A 132 19.02 2.34 10.06
C GLU A 132 18.94 3.36 8.93
N CYS A 133 18.56 2.91 7.74
CA CYS A 133 18.45 3.74 6.56
C CYS A 133 16.98 3.96 6.17
N GLU A 134 16.62 5.21 5.90
CA GLU A 134 15.35 5.55 5.27
C GLU A 134 15.21 4.84 3.91
N VAL A 135 14.03 4.30 3.64
CA VAL A 135 13.72 3.63 2.38
C VAL A 135 13.04 4.63 1.45
N GLY A 136 13.69 4.93 0.33
CA GLY A 136 13.15 5.78 -0.72
C GLY A 136 12.52 4.98 -1.85
N PHE A 137 11.36 5.42 -2.33
CA PHE A 137 10.74 4.90 -3.54
C PHE A 137 11.17 5.74 -4.75
N THR A 138 11.72 5.11 -5.77
CA THR A 138 12.15 5.81 -7.01
C THR A 138 11.08 5.76 -8.10
N GLN A 139 10.22 4.75 -8.05
CA GLN A 139 9.17 4.49 -9.03
C GLN A 139 8.00 3.80 -8.34
N GLU A 140 6.83 3.95 -8.97
CA GLU A 140 5.64 3.24 -8.56
C GLU A 140 5.74 1.75 -8.91
N LYS A 141 5.08 0.88 -8.13
CA LYS A 141 5.09 -0.57 -8.40
C LYS A 141 4.54 -0.86 -9.79
N ALA A 142 5.17 -1.80 -10.50
CA ALA A 142 4.77 -2.16 -11.84
C ALA A 142 3.31 -2.64 -11.91
N GLU A 143 2.85 -3.36 -10.90
CA GLU A 143 1.46 -3.84 -10.80
C GLU A 143 0.46 -2.69 -10.67
N THR A 144 0.79 -1.66 -9.88
CA THR A 144 0.00 -0.43 -9.76
C THR A 144 -0.08 0.30 -11.10
N VAL A 145 1.06 0.47 -11.77
CA VAL A 145 1.13 1.12 -13.09
C VAL A 145 0.31 0.35 -14.13
N ASN A 146 0.40 -0.99 -14.13
CA ASN A 146 -0.34 -1.84 -15.05
C ASN A 146 -1.86 -1.78 -14.77
N LEU A 147 -2.26 -1.76 -13.50
CA LEU A 147 -3.66 -1.58 -13.13
C LEU A 147 -4.19 -0.22 -13.64
N LYS A 148 -3.47 0.88 -13.42
CA LYS A 148 -3.86 2.21 -13.92
C LYS A 148 -4.02 2.23 -15.45
N LYS A 149 -3.10 1.59 -16.18
CA LYS A 149 -3.18 1.47 -17.65
C LYS A 149 -4.41 0.68 -18.10
N ALA A 150 -4.69 -0.46 -17.47
CA ALA A 150 -5.85 -1.27 -17.80
C ALA A 150 -7.17 -0.54 -17.50
N LEU A 151 -7.24 0.16 -16.35
CA LEU A 151 -8.40 1.00 -16.00
C LEU A 151 -8.57 2.15 -17.00
N ALA A 152 -7.49 2.81 -17.40
CA ALA A 152 -7.53 3.87 -18.42
C ALA A 152 -8.10 3.36 -19.75
N GLN A 153 -7.72 2.16 -20.19
CA GLN A 153 -8.24 1.54 -21.40
C GLN A 153 -9.75 1.25 -21.30
N LEU A 154 -10.21 0.67 -20.20
CA LEU A 154 -11.64 0.38 -19.99
C LEU A 154 -12.48 1.66 -19.92
N ILE A 155 -11.97 2.69 -19.24
CA ILE A 155 -12.62 4.01 -19.17
C ILE A 155 -12.68 4.67 -20.55
N ALA A 156 -11.61 4.57 -21.36
CA ALA A 156 -11.59 5.08 -22.73
C ALA A 156 -12.68 4.43 -23.60
N LEU A 157 -12.92 3.14 -23.42
CA LEU A 157 -14.02 2.39 -24.06
C LEU A 157 -15.40 2.72 -23.48
N GLY A 158 -15.46 3.35 -22.31
CA GLY A 158 -16.70 3.64 -21.58
C GLY A 158 -17.23 2.48 -20.73
N ASP A 159 -16.44 1.42 -20.54
CA ASP A 159 -16.83 0.23 -19.78
C ASP A 159 -16.51 0.38 -18.28
N ILE A 160 -17.31 1.20 -17.61
CA ILE A 160 -17.15 1.49 -16.18
C ILE A 160 -17.42 0.28 -15.29
N SER A 161 -18.39 -0.56 -15.68
CA SER A 161 -18.73 -1.76 -14.94
C SER A 161 -17.54 -2.72 -14.90
N GLN A 162 -16.89 -2.94 -16.06
CA GLN A 162 -15.71 -3.79 -16.10
C GLN A 162 -14.48 -3.15 -15.45
N ALA A 163 -14.29 -1.83 -15.58
CA ALA A 163 -13.21 -1.13 -14.88
C ALA A 163 -13.33 -1.29 -13.36
N LYS A 164 -14.56 -1.18 -12.83
CA LYS A 164 -14.82 -1.34 -11.39
C LYS A 164 -14.64 -2.78 -10.93
N LEU A 165 -15.04 -3.76 -11.74
CA LEU A 165 -14.81 -5.18 -11.44
C LEU A 165 -13.30 -5.48 -11.40
N LEU A 166 -12.56 -5.07 -12.43
CA LEU A 166 -11.10 -5.23 -12.50
C LEU A 166 -10.40 -4.62 -11.28
N PHE A 167 -10.78 -3.40 -10.87
CA PHE A 167 -10.22 -2.76 -9.68
C PHE A 167 -10.44 -3.62 -8.43
N LYS A 168 -11.69 -4.06 -8.21
CA LYS A 168 -12.06 -4.86 -7.03
C LYS A 168 -11.34 -6.20 -6.99
N ASP A 169 -11.29 -6.90 -8.11
CA ASP A 169 -10.62 -8.20 -8.21
C ASP A 169 -9.11 -8.04 -7.99
N THR A 170 -8.50 -7.00 -8.57
CA THR A 170 -7.07 -6.72 -8.37
C THR A 170 -6.76 -6.39 -6.91
N VAL A 171 -7.57 -5.56 -6.24
CA VAL A 171 -7.36 -5.23 -4.83
C VAL A 171 -7.58 -6.44 -3.92
N LYS A 172 -8.52 -7.32 -4.27
CA LYS A 172 -8.73 -8.58 -3.55
C LYS A 172 -7.51 -9.50 -3.69
N ASP A 173 -6.97 -9.64 -4.89
CA ASP A 173 -5.84 -10.53 -5.18
C ASP A 173 -4.49 -9.92 -4.78
N ARG A 174 -4.39 -8.59 -4.73
CA ARG A 174 -3.17 -7.82 -4.42
C ARG A 174 -3.52 -6.63 -3.52
N PRO A 175 -3.87 -6.87 -2.24
CA PRO A 175 -4.23 -5.80 -1.31
C PRO A 175 -3.09 -4.78 -1.12
N ASP A 176 -1.84 -5.18 -1.37
CA ASP A 176 -0.67 -4.31 -1.25
C ASP A 176 -0.63 -3.15 -2.26
N VAL A 177 -1.39 -3.19 -3.37
CA VAL A 177 -1.39 -2.11 -4.38
C VAL A 177 -1.93 -0.79 -3.84
N LEU A 178 -2.71 -0.83 -2.74
CA LEU A 178 -3.27 0.36 -2.09
C LEU A 178 -2.38 0.93 -0.98
N LEU A 179 -1.26 0.28 -0.67
CA LEU A 179 -0.33 0.80 0.33
C LEU A 179 0.35 2.07 -0.19
N PRO A 180 0.69 3.05 0.68
CA PRO A 180 1.31 4.31 0.26
C PRO A 180 2.61 4.14 -0.55
N GLY A 181 3.39 3.09 -0.25
CA GLY A 181 4.61 2.76 -1.00
C GLY A 181 4.38 2.07 -2.36
N SER A 182 3.12 1.77 -2.71
CA SER A 182 2.73 1.09 -3.94
C SER A 182 2.06 2.01 -4.95
N ASP A 183 1.28 3.00 -4.49
CA ASP A 183 0.59 4.01 -5.29
C ASP A 183 1.09 5.40 -4.92
N LEU A 184 2.27 5.77 -5.45
CA LEU A 184 2.99 6.99 -5.08
C LEU A 184 2.22 8.24 -5.47
N SER A 185 1.47 8.21 -6.58
CA SER A 185 0.62 9.33 -6.98
C SER A 185 -0.74 9.36 -6.24
N GLN A 186 -1.06 8.34 -5.45
CA GLN A 186 -2.33 8.16 -4.73
C GLN A 186 -3.56 8.21 -5.66
N GLU A 187 -3.37 7.86 -6.93
CA GLU A 187 -4.42 7.98 -7.95
C GLU A 187 -5.41 6.83 -7.90
N LEU A 188 -5.04 5.63 -7.42
CA LEU A 188 -5.96 4.47 -7.43
C LEU A 188 -7.24 4.75 -6.62
N LYS A 189 -7.11 5.42 -5.47
CA LYS A 189 -8.26 5.84 -4.66
C LYS A 189 -9.16 6.80 -5.45
N THR A 190 -8.57 7.79 -6.11
CA THR A 190 -9.29 8.77 -6.95
C THR A 190 -9.98 8.10 -8.13
N ILE A 191 -9.30 7.19 -8.82
CA ILE A 191 -9.85 6.40 -9.93
C ILE A 191 -11.07 5.60 -9.45
N TYR A 192 -10.96 4.90 -8.31
CA TYR A 192 -12.09 4.15 -7.77
C TYR A 192 -13.29 5.06 -7.43
N GLN A 193 -13.05 6.25 -6.89
CA GLN A 193 -14.11 7.22 -6.63
C GLN A 193 -14.77 7.70 -7.93
N ILE A 194 -13.99 8.00 -8.98
CA ILE A 194 -14.51 8.35 -10.31
C ILE A 194 -15.42 7.24 -10.85
N LEU A 195 -14.99 5.97 -10.77
CA LEU A 195 -15.79 4.83 -11.20
C LEU A 195 -17.12 4.74 -10.43
N ASN A 196 -17.09 4.97 -9.11
CA ASN A 196 -18.31 5.00 -8.28
C ASN A 196 -19.26 6.13 -8.65
N VAL A 197 -18.74 7.32 -8.95
CA VAL A 197 -19.54 8.46 -9.39
C VAL A 197 -20.20 8.17 -10.74
N CYS A 198 -19.42 7.68 -11.71
CA CYS A 198 -19.94 7.33 -13.03
C CYS A 198 -21.07 6.28 -12.96
N GLU A 199 -20.94 5.26 -12.10
CA GLU A 199 -21.98 4.26 -11.90
C GLU A 199 -23.26 4.86 -11.27
N LYS A 200 -23.11 5.70 -10.23
CA LYS A 200 -24.24 6.40 -9.59
C LYS A 200 -24.94 7.37 -10.53
N GLU A 201 -24.20 8.07 -11.38
CA GLU A 201 -24.77 8.92 -12.43
C GLU A 201 -25.62 8.09 -13.41
N ARG A 202 -25.06 6.97 -13.90
CA ARG A 202 -25.71 6.12 -14.90
C ARG A 202 -27.03 5.55 -14.40
N VAL A 203 -27.11 5.13 -13.14
CA VAL A 203 -28.37 4.68 -12.49
C VAL A 203 -29.44 5.77 -12.50
N ARG A 204 -29.04 7.03 -12.45
CA ARG A 204 -29.93 8.20 -12.47
C ARG A 204 -30.12 8.80 -13.88
N GLY A 205 -29.63 8.14 -14.92
CA GLY A 205 -29.75 8.61 -16.31
C GLY A 205 -28.80 9.76 -16.68
N HIS A 206 -27.71 9.94 -15.93
CA HIS A 206 -26.67 10.93 -16.18
C HIS A 206 -25.32 10.27 -16.49
N ASP A 207 -24.40 11.04 -17.07
CA ASP A 207 -23.07 10.59 -17.51
C ASP A 207 -22.10 11.78 -17.63
N SER A 208 -22.23 12.81 -16.77
CA SER A 208 -21.52 14.07 -16.95
C SER A 208 -20.00 13.92 -16.94
N LEU A 209 -19.45 13.05 -16.07
CA LEU A 209 -18.01 12.83 -16.02
C LEU A 209 -17.49 12.22 -17.34
N LEU A 210 -18.15 11.20 -17.89
CA LEU A 210 -17.72 10.56 -19.14
C LEU A 210 -18.01 11.39 -20.39
N LYS A 211 -19.00 12.28 -20.34
CA LYS A 211 -19.22 13.31 -21.37
C LYS A 211 -18.14 14.37 -21.35
N TYR A 212 -17.63 14.73 -20.18
CA TYR A 212 -16.50 15.64 -20.06
C TYR A 212 -15.23 15.06 -20.69
N SER A 213 -14.87 13.82 -20.35
CA SER A 213 -13.72 13.12 -20.95
C SER A 213 -13.78 11.61 -20.71
N ARG A 214 -13.18 10.83 -21.61
CA ARG A 214 -12.87 9.41 -21.39
C ARG A 214 -11.37 9.14 -21.24
N ASP A 215 -10.56 10.19 -21.29
CA ASP A 215 -9.15 10.13 -20.91
C ASP A 215 -9.04 10.17 -19.37
N LEU A 216 -8.34 9.18 -18.80
CA LEU A 216 -8.25 9.02 -17.34
C LEU A 216 -7.52 10.20 -16.67
N GLY A 217 -6.46 10.73 -17.26
CA GLY A 217 -5.71 11.86 -16.69
C GLY A 217 -6.55 13.14 -16.61
N LYS A 218 -7.32 13.43 -17.65
CA LYS A 218 -8.31 14.52 -17.65
C LYS A 218 -9.43 14.30 -16.64
N LEU A 219 -9.91 13.06 -16.49
CA LEU A 219 -10.93 12.72 -15.49
C LEU A 219 -10.42 12.91 -14.07
N ILE A 220 -9.19 12.49 -13.77
CA ILE A 220 -8.55 12.72 -12.46
C ILE A 220 -8.47 14.22 -12.18
N THR A 221 -7.93 15.01 -13.12
CA THR A 221 -7.82 16.47 -12.98
C THR A 221 -9.20 17.12 -12.75
N HIS A 222 -10.20 16.68 -13.52
CA HIS A 222 -11.57 17.19 -13.42
C HIS A 222 -12.21 16.84 -12.08
N TYR A 223 -12.06 15.59 -11.63
CA TYR A 223 -12.56 15.12 -10.35
C TYR A 223 -11.91 15.87 -9.18
N THR A 224 -10.58 16.03 -9.19
CA THR A 224 -9.86 16.81 -8.19
C THR A 224 -10.41 18.24 -8.11
N ARG A 225 -10.62 18.88 -9.28
CA ARG A 225 -11.21 20.22 -9.31
C ARG A 225 -12.63 20.27 -8.75
N ILE A 226 -13.47 19.26 -9.00
CA ILE A 226 -14.81 19.15 -8.39
C ILE A 226 -14.69 19.04 -6.87
N THR A 227 -13.78 18.20 -6.35
CA THR A 227 -13.60 18.01 -4.90
C THR A 227 -13.09 19.28 -4.21
N GLU A 228 -12.20 20.05 -4.84
CA GLU A 228 -11.80 21.37 -4.35
C GLU A 228 -12.98 22.34 -4.25
N ILE A 229 -13.83 22.37 -5.29
CA ILE A 229 -15.03 23.22 -5.29
C ILE A 229 -16.00 22.81 -4.18
N LEU A 230 -16.22 21.50 -3.98
CA LEU A 230 -17.07 21.00 -2.90
C LEU A 230 -16.50 21.35 -1.51
N TYR A 231 -15.17 21.32 -1.36
CA TYR A 231 -14.51 21.80 -0.14
C TYR A 231 -14.74 23.31 0.07
N HIS A 232 -14.59 24.14 -0.97
CA HIS A 232 -14.91 25.57 -0.85
C HIS A 232 -16.40 25.79 -0.50
N MET A 233 -17.32 24.98 -1.04
CA MET A 233 -18.73 25.08 -0.69
C MET A 233 -18.99 24.72 0.78
N SER A 234 -18.32 23.68 1.30
CA SER A 234 -18.49 23.23 2.69
C SER A 234 -17.92 24.24 3.68
N SER A 235 -16.85 24.94 3.32
CA SER A 235 -16.25 26.03 4.09
C SER A 235 -16.90 27.40 3.86
N LYS A 236 -17.94 27.49 3.00
CA LYS A 236 -18.63 28.73 2.60
C LYS A 236 -17.71 29.75 1.90
N GLN A 237 -16.67 29.27 1.21
CA GLN A 237 -15.69 30.04 0.45
C GLN A 237 -15.81 29.86 -1.08
N ALA A 238 -16.85 29.17 -1.57
CA ALA A 238 -17.05 28.95 -3.00
C ALA A 238 -17.16 30.27 -3.78
N THR A 239 -16.43 30.35 -4.89
CA THR A 239 -16.36 31.55 -5.73
C THR A 239 -17.32 31.47 -6.92
N PRO A 240 -17.67 32.59 -7.58
CA PRO A 240 -18.42 32.55 -8.84
C PRO A 240 -17.75 31.71 -9.93
N ARG A 241 -16.41 31.66 -9.95
CA ARG A 241 -15.63 30.82 -10.89
C ARG A 241 -15.82 29.33 -10.63
N ASP A 242 -15.95 28.93 -9.37
CA ASP A 242 -16.22 27.54 -9.00
C ASP A 242 -17.58 27.09 -9.53
N ILE A 243 -18.61 27.92 -9.32
CA ILE A 243 -19.96 27.64 -9.84
C ILE A 243 -19.97 27.63 -11.37
N GLN A 244 -19.29 28.59 -12.00
CA GLN A 244 -19.15 28.66 -13.44
C GLN A 244 -18.45 27.42 -14.01
N TYR A 245 -17.41 26.92 -13.33
CA TYR A 245 -16.72 25.70 -13.74
C TYR A 245 -17.67 24.49 -13.77
N LEU A 246 -18.42 24.25 -12.69
CA LEU A 246 -19.38 23.14 -12.62
C LEU A 246 -20.44 23.24 -13.73
N LYS A 247 -20.96 24.44 -13.98
CA LYS A 247 -21.95 24.70 -15.04
C LYS A 247 -21.35 24.50 -16.44
N TYR A 248 -20.16 25.04 -16.70
CA TYR A 248 -19.51 24.96 -18.01
C TYR A 248 -19.08 23.53 -18.35
N THR A 249 -18.65 22.77 -17.35
CA THR A 249 -18.27 21.36 -17.50
C THR A 249 -19.46 20.40 -17.34
N LEU A 250 -20.66 20.93 -17.16
CA LEU A 250 -21.93 20.20 -17.12
C LEU A 250 -21.99 19.11 -16.04
N VAL A 251 -21.30 19.30 -14.91
CA VAL A 251 -21.28 18.33 -13.81
C VAL A 251 -22.69 18.16 -13.26
N SER A 252 -23.18 16.92 -13.24
CA SER A 252 -24.55 16.64 -12.83
C SER A 252 -24.73 16.74 -11.31
N LYS A 253 -25.94 17.12 -10.87
CA LYS A 253 -26.29 17.09 -9.44
C LYS A 253 -26.11 15.69 -8.83
N PRO A 254 -26.47 14.59 -9.52
CA PRO A 254 -26.12 13.24 -9.08
C PRO A 254 -24.64 12.97 -8.85
N ALA A 255 -23.75 13.49 -9.71
CA ALA A 255 -22.32 13.35 -9.54
C ALA A 255 -21.84 14.05 -8.27
N LEU A 256 -22.25 15.30 -8.07
CA LEU A 256 -21.90 16.08 -6.87
C LEU A 256 -22.42 15.40 -5.61
N GLN A 257 -23.67 14.95 -5.61
CA GLN A 257 -24.26 14.24 -4.48
C GLN A 257 -23.50 12.94 -4.19
N ALA A 258 -23.12 12.19 -5.23
CA ALA A 258 -22.34 10.96 -5.07
C ALA A 258 -21.01 11.18 -4.35
N ILE A 259 -20.34 12.31 -4.62
CA ILE A 259 -19.07 12.70 -4.00
C ILE A 259 -19.29 13.19 -2.57
N ILE A 260 -20.33 13.99 -2.33
CA ILE A 260 -20.73 14.47 -1.00
C ILE A 260 -21.04 13.29 -0.06
N ASP A 261 -21.85 12.33 -0.53
CA ASP A 261 -22.23 11.16 0.27
C ASP A 261 -21.02 10.29 0.65
N ALA A 262 -19.99 10.26 -0.21
CA ALA A 262 -18.78 9.47 -0.01
C ALA A 262 -17.72 10.18 0.85
N THR A 263 -17.85 11.49 1.12
CA THR A 263 -16.82 12.30 1.78
C THR A 263 -17.41 13.07 2.97
N PRO A 264 -17.09 12.67 4.22
CA PRO A 264 -17.66 13.30 5.42
C PRO A 264 -17.53 14.83 5.48
N ASP A 265 -16.40 15.37 5.00
CA ASP A 265 -16.08 16.80 5.03
C ASP A 265 -17.01 17.67 4.16
N TYR A 266 -17.76 17.06 3.25
CA TYR A 266 -18.68 17.75 2.34
C TYR A 266 -20.14 17.65 2.78
N ARG A 267 -20.46 16.98 3.90
CA ARG A 267 -21.85 16.76 4.33
C ARG A 267 -22.65 18.04 4.61
N SER A 268 -21.97 19.16 4.87
CA SER A 268 -22.60 20.48 5.08
C SER A 268 -22.95 21.21 3.78
N VAL A 269 -22.56 20.67 2.61
CA VAL A 269 -22.83 21.27 1.30
C VAL A 269 -24.30 21.11 0.95
N ASP A 270 -25.02 22.23 0.85
CA ASP A 270 -26.35 22.29 0.26
C ASP A 270 -26.26 22.71 -1.21
N LEU A 271 -26.44 21.76 -2.12
CA LEU A 271 -26.37 22.02 -3.56
C LEU A 271 -27.42 23.03 -4.04
N ASN A 272 -28.60 23.13 -3.40
CA ASN A 272 -29.66 24.06 -3.82
C ASN A 272 -29.29 25.52 -3.54
N ARG A 273 -28.34 25.75 -2.63
CA ARG A 273 -27.82 27.09 -2.35
C ARG A 273 -26.92 27.61 -3.47
N TYR A 274 -26.33 26.72 -4.26
CA TYR A 274 -25.26 27.05 -5.21
C TYR A 274 -25.61 26.77 -6.68
N LEU A 275 -26.52 25.83 -6.96
CA LEU A 275 -26.88 25.35 -8.30
C LEU A 275 -28.38 25.43 -8.55
#